data_AF-A0A1I0KT10-F1
#
_entry.id   AF-A0A1I0KT10-F1
#
_cell.length_a   1.000
_cell.length_b   1.000
_cell.length_c   1.000
_cell.angle_alpha   90.00
_cell.angle_beta   90.00
_cell.angle_gamma   90.00
#
_symmetry.space_group_name_H-M   'P 1'
#
loop_
_entity.id
_entity.type
_entity.pdbx_description
1 polymer ?
#
loop_
_entity_poly.entity_id
_entity_poly.type
_entity_poly.pdbx_seq_one_letter_code
_entity_poly.pdbx_strand_id
1 'polypeptide(L)'
;MKVLWQAAAHLLAYPDERFWRRLPLIREAAAPYFAPFLDRVAKLGAGELAAHYVETFDLDRRCCLLVEPPLSSFPKDGTVITVRPPRTDPVEPWVAALNWPALAACVSKGDPRAYNAEGPYYGMYQFSVPMWKVVGGPGLPSDWPEEEQTYRAQLLYQHVAGRWQGQWPTCGARLFTRP
;
A
#
# COMPACT_ATOMS: atom_id res chain seq x y z
N MET A 1 -29.97 -19.07 -2.20
CA MET A 1 -28.53 -18.78 -2.40
C MET A 1 -27.89 -17.90 -1.33
N LYS A 2 -28.38 -16.68 -1.03
CA LYS A 2 -27.69 -15.73 -0.10
C LYS A 2 -27.32 -16.34 1.26
N VAL A 3 -28.23 -17.11 1.86
CA VAL A 3 -28.02 -17.77 3.16
C VAL A 3 -26.91 -18.84 3.10
N LEU A 4 -26.81 -19.60 1.99
CA LEU A 4 -25.76 -20.61 1.82
C LEU A 4 -24.37 -19.97 1.68
N TRP A 5 -24.27 -18.84 0.98
CA TRP A 5 -23.02 -18.09 0.88
C TRP A 5 -22.60 -17.48 2.21
N GLN A 6 -23.57 -16.98 2.99
CA GLN A 6 -23.32 -16.49 4.34
C GLN A 6 -22.87 -17.62 5.29
N ALA A 7 -23.50 -18.80 5.19
CA ALA A 7 -23.08 -19.99 5.92
C ALA A 7 -21.65 -20.41 5.52
N ALA A 8 -21.36 -20.49 4.23
CA ALA A 8 -20.02 -20.83 3.73
C ALA A 8 -18.95 -19.85 4.23
N ALA A 9 -19.19 -18.54 4.11
CA ALA A 9 -18.27 -17.52 4.58
C ALA A 9 -18.01 -17.63 6.10
N HIS A 10 -19.05 -17.94 6.87
CA HIS A 10 -18.92 -18.12 8.32
C HIS A 10 -18.18 -19.42 8.67
N LEU A 11 -18.34 -20.50 7.89
CA LEU A 11 -17.62 -21.76 8.09
C LEU A 11 -16.13 -21.69 7.70
N LEU A 12 -15.76 -20.74 6.84
CA LEU A 12 -14.38 -20.42 6.47
C LEU A 12 -13.70 -19.39 7.39
N ALA A 13 -14.44 -18.82 8.34
CA ALA A 13 -13.89 -17.88 9.30
C ALA A 13 -13.13 -18.61 10.42
N TYR A 14 -12.20 -17.91 11.06
CA TYR A 14 -11.51 -18.42 12.25
C TYR A 14 -12.54 -18.80 13.34
N PRO A 15 -12.41 -19.99 13.98
CA PRO A 15 -13.43 -20.53 14.87
C PRO A 15 -13.41 -19.89 16.28
N ASP A 16 -13.59 -18.57 16.33
CA ASP A 16 -13.73 -17.77 17.55
C ASP A 16 -15.10 -17.95 18.24
N GLU A 17 -15.38 -17.20 19.31
CA GLU A 17 -16.68 -17.27 19.99
C GLU A 17 -17.88 -16.98 19.08
N ARG A 18 -17.73 -16.13 18.05
CA ARG A 18 -18.80 -15.80 17.11
C ARG A 18 -19.06 -16.97 16.18
N PHE A 19 -18.03 -17.71 15.80
CA PHE A 19 -18.14 -18.97 15.09
C PHE A 19 -19.09 -19.92 15.82
N TRP A 20 -18.75 -20.25 17.07
CA TRP A 20 -19.48 -21.21 17.89
C TRP A 20 -20.92 -20.77 18.20
N ARG A 21 -21.12 -19.48 18.46
CA ARG A 21 -22.44 -18.92 18.76
C ARG A 21 -23.43 -19.09 17.60
N ARG A 22 -22.96 -18.99 16.35
CA ARG A 22 -23.83 -19.08 15.16
C ARG A 22 -23.89 -20.48 14.55
N LEU A 23 -23.04 -21.40 14.99
CA LEU A 23 -22.96 -22.75 14.44
C LEU A 23 -24.31 -23.51 14.49
N PRO A 24 -25.13 -23.43 15.57
CA PRO A 24 -26.45 -24.09 15.59
C PRO A 24 -27.37 -23.58 14.47
N LEU A 25 -27.45 -22.27 14.27
CA LEU A 25 -28.24 -21.67 13.19
C LEU A 25 -27.77 -22.13 11.80
N ILE A 26 -26.45 -22.29 11.62
CA ILE A 26 -25.90 -22.75 10.34
C ILE A 26 -26.21 -24.23 10.10
N ARG A 27 -26.20 -25.07 11.14
CA ARG A 27 -26.64 -26.46 11.04
C ARG A 27 -28.10 -26.53 10.58
N GLU A 28 -28.98 -25.75 11.19
CA GLU A 28 -30.39 -25.72 10.79
C GLU A 28 -30.58 -25.23 9.35
N ALA A 29 -29.89 -24.16 8.96
CA ALA A 29 -30.12 -23.50 7.67
C ALA A 29 -29.37 -24.15 6.49
N ALA A 30 -28.27 -24.87 6.72
CA ALA A 30 -27.36 -25.28 5.66
C ALA A 30 -26.73 -26.68 5.85
N ALA A 31 -27.19 -27.49 6.82
CA ALA A 31 -26.65 -28.84 7.04
C ALA A 31 -26.54 -29.70 5.78
N PRO A 32 -27.55 -29.79 4.88
CA PRO A 32 -27.44 -30.66 3.71
C PRO A 32 -26.27 -30.34 2.78
N TYR A 33 -25.77 -29.10 2.80
CA TYR A 33 -24.69 -28.64 1.93
C TYR A 33 -23.31 -28.76 2.58
N PHE A 34 -23.24 -28.76 3.91
CA PHE A 34 -21.97 -28.72 4.66
C PHE A 34 -21.86 -29.84 5.71
N ALA A 35 -22.70 -30.87 5.64
CA ALA A 35 -22.77 -31.95 6.62
C ALA A 35 -21.40 -32.54 6.99
N PRO A 36 -20.51 -32.91 6.03
CA PRO A 36 -19.20 -33.48 6.39
C PRO A 36 -18.34 -32.55 7.25
N PHE A 37 -18.36 -31.25 6.93
CA PHE A 37 -17.60 -30.25 7.68
C PHE A 37 -18.22 -30.04 9.07
N LEU A 38 -19.54 -29.90 9.13
CA LEU A 38 -20.26 -29.74 10.40
C LEU A 38 -20.07 -30.95 11.32
N ASP A 39 -20.04 -32.16 10.79
CA ASP A 39 -19.75 -33.37 11.57
C ASP A 39 -18.32 -33.39 12.07
N ARG A 40 -17.37 -32.90 11.27
CA ARG A 40 -15.98 -32.76 11.69
C ARG A 40 -15.82 -31.72 12.81
N VAL A 41 -16.51 -30.59 12.70
CA VAL A 41 -16.55 -29.54 13.74
C VAL A 41 -17.17 -30.05 15.04
N ALA A 42 -18.17 -30.94 14.97
CA ALA A 42 -18.75 -31.54 16.19
C ALA A 42 -17.78 -32.48 16.91
N LYS A 43 -16.88 -33.11 16.16
CA LYS A 43 -15.88 -34.05 16.69
C LYS A 43 -14.63 -33.35 17.22
N LEU A 44 -14.29 -32.19 16.66
CA LEU A 44 -13.15 -31.39 17.08
C LEU A 44 -13.58 -30.40 18.17
N GLY A 45 -12.84 -30.37 19.28
CA GLY A 45 -13.03 -29.32 20.28
C GLY A 45 -12.66 -27.93 19.73
N ALA A 46 -13.05 -26.87 20.44
CA ALA A 46 -12.77 -25.49 20.01
C ALA A 46 -11.28 -25.23 19.75
N GLY A 47 -10.42 -25.73 20.64
CA GLY A 47 -8.96 -25.61 20.49
C GLY A 47 -8.41 -26.40 19.30
N GLU A 48 -8.91 -27.60 19.04
CA GLU A 48 -8.42 -28.45 17.94
C GLU A 48 -8.85 -27.91 16.57
N LEU A 49 -10.08 -27.38 16.47
CA LEU A 49 -10.55 -26.74 15.25
C LEU A 49 -9.78 -25.44 14.97
N ALA A 50 -9.49 -24.65 16.01
CA ALA A 50 -8.64 -23.46 15.88
C ALA A 50 -7.21 -23.83 15.45
N ALA A 51 -6.61 -24.86 16.06
CA ALA A 51 -5.29 -25.35 15.68
C ALA A 51 -5.28 -25.86 14.22
N HIS A 52 -6.31 -26.59 13.79
CA HIS A 52 -6.42 -27.07 12.42
C HIS A 52 -6.67 -25.94 11.42
N TYR A 53 -7.42 -24.90 11.81
CA TYR A 53 -7.60 -23.69 11.02
C TYR A 53 -6.26 -23.01 10.79
N VAL A 54 -5.50 -22.78 11.87
CA VAL A 54 -4.15 -22.21 11.77
C VAL A 54 -3.30 -23.11 10.90
N GLU A 55 -3.18 -24.42 11.16
CA GLU A 55 -2.37 -25.30 10.31
C GLU A 55 -2.73 -25.28 8.81
N THR A 56 -4.02 -25.12 8.48
CA THR A 56 -4.52 -25.09 7.09
C THR A 56 -4.32 -23.74 6.42
N PHE A 57 -4.51 -22.66 7.18
CA PHE A 57 -4.49 -21.27 6.70
C PHE A 57 -3.31 -20.46 7.25
N ASP A 58 -2.30 -21.10 7.84
CA ASP A 58 -1.09 -20.45 8.33
C ASP A 58 -0.31 -19.94 7.12
N LEU A 59 0.41 -18.85 7.35
CA LEU A 59 1.18 -18.11 6.35
C LEU A 59 2.32 -18.96 5.74
N ASP A 60 2.70 -20.05 6.40
CA ASP A 60 3.73 -20.99 5.92
C ASP A 60 3.20 -21.94 4.83
N ARG A 61 1.88 -22.16 4.73
CA ARG A 61 1.26 -22.93 3.64
C ARG A 61 0.64 -21.95 2.65
N ARG A 62 0.93 -22.14 1.36
CA ARG A 62 0.68 -21.25 0.20
C ARG A 62 -0.81 -20.94 -0.11
N CYS A 63 -1.70 -20.97 0.87
CA CYS A 63 -3.15 -20.82 0.73
C CYS A 63 -3.68 -19.46 1.22
N CYS A 64 -2.85 -18.63 1.86
CA CYS A 64 -3.14 -17.22 2.06
C CYS A 64 -2.34 -16.37 1.06
N LEU A 65 -2.86 -15.17 0.73
CA LEU A 65 -2.13 -14.16 -0.04
C LEU A 65 -0.74 -14.03 0.57
N LEU A 66 0.30 -14.37 -0.20
CA LEU A 66 1.68 -14.13 0.23
C LEU A 66 1.80 -12.62 0.51
N VAL A 67 1.97 -12.28 1.79
CA VAL A 67 2.43 -10.95 2.17
C VAL A 67 3.93 -10.98 1.97
N GLU A 68 4.41 -10.22 0.99
CA GLU A 68 5.84 -10.01 0.79
C GLU A 68 6.25 -8.61 1.28
N PRO A 69 7.24 -8.52 2.18
CA PRO A 69 7.96 -9.61 2.83
C PRO A 69 7.09 -10.32 3.91
N PRO A 70 7.41 -11.56 4.34
CA PRO A 70 6.59 -12.30 5.30
C PRO A 70 6.49 -11.59 6.65
N LEU A 71 5.40 -11.76 7.40
CA LEU A 71 5.22 -11.11 8.72
C LEU A 71 6.37 -11.39 9.70
N SER A 72 7.02 -12.55 9.59
CA SER A 72 8.20 -12.92 10.37
C SER A 72 9.43 -12.03 10.12
N SER A 73 9.47 -11.30 9.00
CA SER A 73 10.52 -10.34 8.66
C SER A 73 10.36 -8.97 9.33
N PHE A 74 9.20 -8.69 9.93
CA PHE A 74 8.95 -7.44 10.64
C PHE A 74 9.48 -7.54 12.08
N PRO A 75 10.10 -6.47 12.65
CA PRO A 75 10.53 -6.46 14.04
C PRO A 75 9.35 -6.70 14.98
N LYS A 76 9.53 -7.58 15.96
CA LYS A 76 8.47 -7.96 16.93
C LYS A 76 8.14 -6.84 17.92
N ASP A 77 9.03 -5.86 18.05
CA ASP A 77 9.00 -4.87 19.11
C ASP A 77 8.38 -3.55 18.64
N GLY A 78 7.06 -3.49 18.43
CA GLY A 78 6.28 -2.25 18.27
C GLY A 78 6.82 -1.20 17.27
N THR A 79 7.75 -1.57 16.41
CA THR A 79 8.58 -0.66 15.64
C THR A 79 7.78 -0.29 14.41
N VAL A 80 7.52 1.00 14.24
CA VAL A 80 6.85 1.50 13.04
C VAL A 80 7.82 1.37 11.87
N ILE A 81 7.62 0.37 11.02
CA ILE A 81 8.30 0.31 9.72
C ILE A 81 7.58 1.28 8.78
N THR A 82 8.24 2.38 8.43
CA THR A 82 7.80 3.21 7.32
C THR A 82 8.11 2.50 6.02
N VAL A 83 7.11 1.85 5.43
CA VAL A 83 7.24 1.27 4.08
C VAL A 83 7.40 2.41 3.10
N ARG A 84 8.62 2.58 2.58
CA ARG A 84 8.86 3.48 1.43
C ARG A 84 8.44 2.77 0.15
N PRO A 85 7.92 3.49 -0.84
CA PRO A 85 7.59 2.89 -2.12
C PRO A 85 8.89 2.39 -2.75
N PRO A 86 8.90 1.22 -3.41
CA PRO A 86 10.09 0.76 -4.09
C PRO A 86 10.46 1.76 -5.20
N ARG A 87 11.75 2.09 -5.27
CA ARG A 87 12.32 2.86 -6.39
C ARG A 87 12.67 1.89 -7.51
N THR A 88 11.66 1.51 -8.28
CA THR A 88 11.81 0.52 -9.36
C THR A 88 12.41 1.13 -10.62
N ASP A 89 12.14 2.41 -10.86
CA ASP A 89 12.55 3.07 -12.10
C ASP A 89 13.88 3.81 -11.87
N PRO A 90 14.89 3.57 -12.72
CA PRO A 90 16.18 4.24 -12.58
C PRO A 90 16.08 5.72 -12.94
N VAL A 91 16.78 6.55 -12.16
CA VAL A 91 17.07 7.93 -12.54
C VAL A 91 18.43 7.96 -13.22
N GLU A 92 18.49 8.54 -14.41
CA GLU A 92 19.70 8.74 -15.17
C GLU A 92 20.69 9.62 -14.39
N PRO A 93 22.00 9.27 -14.33
CA PRO A 93 22.97 10.00 -13.51
C PRO A 93 23.03 11.51 -13.82
N TRP A 94 22.90 11.88 -15.10
CA TRP A 94 22.93 13.28 -15.51
C TRP A 94 21.67 14.04 -15.09
N VAL A 95 20.51 13.37 -14.97
CA VAL A 95 19.27 13.96 -14.44
C VAL A 95 19.39 14.16 -12.94
N ALA A 96 19.92 13.16 -12.23
CA ALA A 96 20.17 13.26 -10.80
C ALA A 96 21.13 14.41 -10.45
N ALA A 97 22.09 14.71 -11.34
CA ALA A 97 23.08 15.77 -11.17
C ALA A 97 22.55 17.20 -11.42
N LEU A 98 21.31 17.37 -11.90
CA LEU A 98 20.70 18.70 -12.03
C LEU A 98 20.52 19.38 -10.67
N ASN A 99 20.38 20.70 -10.66
CA ASN A 99 20.21 21.49 -9.44
C ASN A 99 18.77 21.43 -8.90
N TRP A 100 18.38 20.25 -8.42
CA TRP A 100 17.10 19.96 -7.76
C TRP A 100 16.82 20.82 -6.52
N PRO A 101 17.81 21.13 -5.66
CA PRO A 101 17.61 22.05 -4.54
C PRO A 101 17.23 23.46 -5.00
N ALA A 102 17.86 24.00 -6.05
CA ALA A 102 17.52 25.33 -6.56
C ALA A 102 16.11 25.38 -7.16
N LEU A 103 15.66 24.29 -7.79
CA LEU A 103 14.28 24.17 -8.25
C LEU A 103 13.31 24.18 -7.06
N ALA A 104 13.51 23.31 -6.06
CA ALA A 104 12.65 23.20 -4.88
C ALA A 104 12.58 24.53 -4.11
N ALA A 105 13.71 25.20 -3.93
CA ALA A 105 13.79 26.50 -3.28
C ALA A 105 12.97 27.58 -4.01
N CYS A 106 12.96 27.58 -5.34
CA CYS A 106 12.14 28.50 -6.13
C CYS A 106 10.64 28.17 -6.04
N VAL A 107 10.30 26.87 -6.08
CA VAL A 107 8.92 26.40 -6.22
C VAL A 107 8.13 26.54 -4.91
N SER A 108 8.73 26.17 -3.78
CA SER A 108 8.05 26.02 -2.50
C SER A 108 8.88 26.51 -1.32
N LYS A 109 10.04 27.13 -1.57
CA LYS A 109 11.11 27.34 -0.56
C LYS A 109 11.66 26.03 0.00
N GLY A 110 11.49 24.93 -0.73
CA GLY A 110 11.91 23.59 -0.31
C GLY A 110 10.99 22.95 0.72
N ASP A 111 9.75 23.39 0.86
CA ASP A 111 8.82 22.83 1.85
C ASP A 111 8.17 21.53 1.33
N PRO A 112 8.52 20.35 1.88
CA PRO A 112 7.92 19.08 1.47
C PRO A 112 6.43 18.97 1.84
N ARG A 113 5.92 19.82 2.72
CA ARG A 113 4.52 19.85 3.15
C ARG A 113 3.70 20.94 2.44
N ALA A 114 4.29 21.66 1.48
CA ALA A 114 3.63 22.73 0.77
C ALA A 114 2.31 22.26 0.12
N TYR A 115 1.30 23.12 0.18
CA TYR A 115 0.00 22.92 -0.46
C TYR A 115 -0.50 24.23 -1.07
N ASN A 116 -0.86 24.19 -2.35
CA ASN A 116 -1.55 25.28 -3.03
C ASN A 116 -2.94 24.81 -3.45
N ALA A 117 -3.99 25.53 -3.03
CA ALA A 117 -5.38 25.19 -3.30
C ALA A 117 -5.91 25.71 -4.65
N GLU A 118 -5.24 26.67 -5.30
CA GLU A 118 -5.71 27.33 -6.53
C GLU A 118 -5.66 26.41 -7.76
N GLY A 119 -4.63 25.58 -7.83
CA GLY A 119 -4.64 24.31 -8.53
C GLY A 119 -4.06 23.33 -7.54
N PRO A 120 -4.76 22.26 -7.11
CA PRO A 120 -4.31 21.44 -5.99
C PRO A 120 -2.93 20.83 -6.27
N TYR A 121 -1.90 21.49 -5.75
CA TYR A 121 -0.49 21.18 -5.93
C TYR A 121 0.14 20.92 -4.57
N TYR A 122 1.00 19.91 -4.49
CA TYR A 122 1.50 19.37 -3.24
C TYR A 122 3.01 19.20 -3.25
N GLY A 123 3.60 19.39 -2.09
CA GLY A 123 5.01 19.12 -1.82
C GLY A 123 5.97 20.10 -2.49
N MET A 124 7.26 19.84 -2.32
CA MET A 124 8.29 20.83 -2.62
C MET A 124 8.45 21.16 -4.11
N TYR A 125 7.93 20.29 -4.98
CA TYR A 125 7.89 20.49 -6.43
C TYR A 125 6.50 20.85 -6.96
N GLN A 126 5.53 21.12 -6.09
CA GLN A 126 4.17 21.52 -6.46
C GLN A 126 3.53 20.55 -7.47
N PHE A 127 3.61 19.26 -7.18
CA PHE A 127 3.01 18.21 -8.00
C PHE A 127 1.49 18.29 -7.99
N SER A 128 0.86 18.10 -9.15
CA SER A 128 -0.54 17.67 -9.19
C SER A 128 -0.64 16.18 -8.86
N VAL A 129 -1.74 15.76 -8.22
CA VAL A 129 -1.98 14.33 -7.91
C VAL A 129 -1.95 13.44 -9.16
N PRO A 130 -2.53 13.83 -10.31
CA PRO A 130 -2.42 13.02 -11.53
C PRO A 130 -0.97 12.80 -11.97
N MET A 131 -0.14 13.84 -11.93
CA MET A 131 1.25 13.73 -12.38
C MET A 131 2.12 12.95 -11.40
N TRP A 132 1.86 13.07 -10.10
CA TRP A 132 2.46 12.23 -9.06
C TRP A 132 2.23 10.74 -9.31
N LYS A 133 1.00 10.37 -9.69
CA LYS A 133 0.65 8.99 -10.03
C LYS A 133 1.33 8.48 -11.30
N VAL A 134 1.53 9.33 -12.31
CA VAL A 134 2.24 8.97 -13.56
C VAL A 134 3.64 8.46 -13.27
N VAL A 135 4.32 9.05 -12.28
CA VAL A 135 5.66 8.65 -11.86
C VAL A 135 5.65 7.63 -10.72
N GLY A 136 4.54 6.94 -10.50
CA GLY A 136 4.42 5.86 -9.51
C GLY A 136 4.31 6.33 -8.05
N GLY A 137 4.02 7.62 -7.83
CA GLY A 137 3.83 8.17 -6.50
C GLY A 137 2.50 7.72 -5.85
N PRO A 138 2.54 7.09 -4.66
CA PRO A 138 1.33 6.76 -3.89
C PRO A 138 0.83 7.95 -3.07
N GLY A 139 -0.47 7.99 -2.75
CA GLY A 139 -1.03 9.04 -1.87
C GLY A 139 -0.83 10.47 -2.40
N LEU A 140 -0.63 11.43 -1.49
CA LEU A 140 -0.28 12.82 -1.83
C LEU A 140 1.23 13.02 -1.79
N PRO A 141 1.81 13.84 -2.68
CA PRO A 141 3.23 14.20 -2.64
C PRO A 141 3.71 14.68 -1.26
N SER A 142 2.88 15.48 -0.58
CA SER A 142 3.15 16.06 0.74
C SER A 142 3.20 15.07 1.90
N ASP A 143 2.74 13.83 1.68
CA ASP A 143 2.81 12.76 2.68
C ASP A 143 4.21 12.10 2.70
N TRP A 144 5.03 12.37 1.68
CA TRP A 144 6.32 11.70 1.47
C TRP A 144 7.51 12.62 1.80
N PRO A 145 8.64 12.04 2.25
CA PRO A 145 9.84 12.81 2.57
C PRO A 145 10.48 13.43 1.32
N GLU A 146 11.34 14.41 1.53
CA GLU A 146 12.02 15.19 0.48
C GLU A 146 12.73 14.29 -0.54
N GLU A 147 13.37 13.19 -0.11
CA GLU A 147 14.11 12.34 -1.03
C GLU A 147 13.17 11.59 -1.99
N GLU A 148 11.97 11.25 -1.55
CA GLU A 148 10.98 10.58 -2.41
C GLU A 148 10.36 11.59 -3.38
N GLN A 149 10.06 12.80 -2.91
CA GLN A 149 9.57 13.86 -3.79
C GLN A 149 10.60 14.22 -4.88
N THR A 150 11.89 14.28 -4.53
CA THR A 150 13.00 14.51 -5.50
C THR A 150 13.10 13.38 -6.51
N TYR A 151 13.08 12.13 -6.04
CA TYR A 151 13.12 10.97 -6.92
C TYR A 151 12.00 10.99 -7.96
N ARG A 152 10.78 11.28 -7.52
CA ARG A 152 9.61 11.36 -8.42
C ARG A 152 9.66 12.57 -9.34
N ALA A 153 10.23 13.70 -8.91
CA ALA A 153 10.48 14.86 -9.77
C ALA A 153 11.50 14.56 -10.88
N GLN A 154 12.56 13.80 -10.55
CA GLN A 154 13.53 13.29 -11.52
C GLN A 154 12.89 12.36 -12.54
N LEU A 155 12.07 11.41 -12.08
CA LEU A 155 11.30 10.55 -12.97
C LEU A 155 10.35 11.35 -13.85
N LEU A 156 9.68 12.38 -13.32
CA LEU A 156 8.79 13.22 -14.11
C LEU A 156 9.56 13.93 -15.22
N TYR A 157 10.71 14.51 -14.88
CA TYR A 157 11.59 15.17 -15.86
C TYR A 157 12.02 14.20 -16.97
N GLN A 158 12.38 12.96 -16.63
CA GLN A 158 12.67 11.91 -17.61
C GLN A 158 11.44 11.54 -18.45
N HIS A 159 10.29 11.36 -17.81
CA HIS A 159 9.03 11.00 -18.47
C HIS A 159 8.62 12.04 -19.51
N VAL A 160 8.84 13.33 -19.22
CA VAL A 160 8.59 14.41 -20.18
C VAL A 160 9.78 14.69 -21.11
N ALA A 161 10.78 13.80 -21.16
CA ALA A 161 11.99 13.91 -21.96
C ALA A 161 12.69 15.27 -21.82
N GLY A 162 12.82 15.76 -20.58
CA GLY A 162 13.47 17.01 -20.23
C GLY A 162 12.68 18.28 -20.55
N ARG A 163 11.43 18.18 -21.04
CA ARG A 163 10.53 19.32 -21.30
C ARG A 163 9.93 19.86 -20.01
N TRP A 164 10.77 20.44 -19.16
CA TRP A 164 10.41 20.97 -17.84
C TRP A 164 9.44 22.16 -17.89
N GLN A 165 9.35 22.89 -19.01
CA GLN A 165 8.56 24.13 -19.13
C GLN A 165 7.08 23.91 -18.82
N GLY A 166 6.54 22.72 -19.12
CA GLY A 166 5.16 22.37 -18.80
C GLY A 166 4.94 21.96 -17.34
N GLN A 167 6.01 21.59 -16.62
CA GLN A 167 5.94 21.10 -15.24
C GLN A 167 6.29 22.22 -14.24
N TRP A 168 7.33 22.99 -14.57
CA TRP A 168 7.83 24.09 -13.76
C TRP A 168 8.07 25.33 -14.63
N PRO A 169 7.02 25.97 -15.18
CA PRO A 169 7.15 27.06 -16.16
C PRO A 169 8.00 28.24 -15.64
N THR A 170 7.85 28.58 -14.36
CA THR A 170 8.54 29.73 -13.75
C THR A 170 9.91 29.36 -13.19
N CYS A 171 10.04 28.18 -12.61
CA CYS A 171 11.20 27.81 -11.80
C CYS A 171 12.13 26.77 -12.46
N GLY A 172 11.71 26.09 -13.53
CA GLY A 172 12.45 24.96 -14.08
C GLY A 172 13.83 25.30 -14.63
N ALA A 173 14.07 26.56 -15.05
CA ALA A 173 15.40 27.04 -15.41
C ALA A 173 16.44 26.92 -14.27
N ARG A 174 15.99 26.86 -13.01
CA ARG A 174 16.85 26.69 -11.84
C ARG A 174 17.60 25.36 -11.83
N LEU A 175 17.09 24.33 -12.51
CA LEU A 175 17.77 23.04 -12.67
C LEU A 175 19.17 23.15 -13.28
N PHE A 176 19.43 24.22 -14.04
CA PHE A 176 20.70 24.44 -14.76
C PHE A 176 21.55 25.54 -14.13
N THR A 177 21.17 26.04 -12.96
CA THR A 177 21.98 27.01 -12.21
C THR A 177 23.12 26.30 -11.50
N ARG A 178 24.26 26.97 -11.36
CA ARG A 178 25.36 26.45 -10.54
C ARG A 178 24.87 26.32 -9.08
N PRO A 179 25.10 25.18 -8.44
CA PRO A 179 24.80 25.00 -7.01
C PRO A 179 25.64 25.93 -6.14
#